data_AF-A0A931ASP5-F1
#
_entry.id   AF-A0A931ASP5-F1
#
_cell.length_a   1.000
_cell.length_b   1.000
_cell.length_c   1.000
_cell.angle_alpha   90.00
_cell.angle_beta   90.00
_cell.angle_gamma   90.00
#
_symmetry.space_group_name_H-M   'P 1'
#
loop_
_entity.id
_entity.type
_entity.pdbx_description
1 polymer ?
#
loop_
_entity_poly.entity_id
_entity_poly.type
_entity_poly.pdbx_seq_one_letter_code
_entity_poly.pdbx_strand_id
1 'polypeptide(L)' 'MYVVKCLECRQQKVMEIAGELTDEVCPICGSTGDRLEVVAPVEEMLPDRGLIAEMMAKCR' A
#
# COMPACT_ATOMS: atom_id res chain seq x y z
N MET A 1 6.87 1.59 4.46
CA MET A 1 6.15 1.00 3.31
C MET A 1 4.75 1.58 3.25
N TYR A 2 4.30 1.98 2.08
CA TYR A 2 3.01 2.63 1.86
C TYR A 2 2.21 1.87 0.82
N VAL A 3 0.89 1.86 0.98
CA VAL A 3 -0.03 1.50 -0.10
C VAL A 3 -0.20 2.72 -0.99
N VAL A 4 0.24 2.59 -2.23
CA VAL A 4 0.22 3.63 -3.25
C VAL A 4 -0.73 3.21 -4.37
N LYS A 5 -1.56 4.15 -4.81
CA LYS A 5 -2.46 3.99 -5.95
C LYS A 5 -1.91 4.74 -7.15
N CYS A 6 -1.81 4.08 -8.30
CA CYS A 6 -1.51 4.76 -9.55
C CYS A 6 -2.82 5.27 -10.19
N LEU A 7 -2.88 6.56 -10.51
CA LEU A 7 -4.03 7.21 -11.13
C LEU A 7 -4.17 6.86 -12.62
N GLU A 8 -3.09 6.41 -13.26
CA GLU A 8 -3.08 6.00 -14.67
C GLU A 8 -3.65 4.58 -14.83
N CYS A 9 -2.97 3.56 -14.29
CA CYS A 9 -3.41 2.17 -14.43
C CYS A 9 -4.43 1.72 -13.38
N ARG A 10 -4.75 2.58 -12.39
CA ARG A 10 -5.72 2.36 -11.31
C ARG A 10 -5.41 1.21 -10.35
N GLN A 11 -4.19 0.68 -10.41
CA GLN A 11 -3.73 -0.38 -9.52
C GLN A 11 -3.20 0.18 -8.21
N GLN A 12 -3.40 -0.57 -7.12
CA GLN A 12 -2.80 -0.30 -5.81
C GLN A 12 -1.65 -1.27 -5.56
N LYS A 13 -0.59 -0.78 -4.93
CA LYS A 13 0.57 -1.60 -4.58
C LYS A 13 1.26 -1.09 -3.34
N VAL A 14 1.94 -2.00 -2.64
CA VAL A 14 2.87 -1.66 -1.57
C VAL A 14 4.19 -1.21 -2.17
N MET A 15 4.65 -0.02 -1.80
CA MET A 15 5.93 0.55 -2.22
C MET A 15 6.70 1.08 -1.02
N GLU A 16 8.02 0.98 -1.07
CA GLU A 16 8.91 1.75 -0.20
C GLU A 16 9.15 3.10 -0.87
N ILE A 17 8.89 4.18 -0.15
CA ILE A 17 9.11 5.54 -0.64
C ILE A 17 10.32 6.06 0.14
N ALA A 18 11.46 6.21 -0.54
CA ALA A 18 12.73 6.60 0.09
C ALA A 18 12.94 8.13 0.12
N GLY A 19 12.07 8.89 -0.57
CA GLY A 19 12.14 10.34 -0.70
C GLY A 19 10.78 10.94 -1.05
N GLU A 20 10.73 11.77 -2.09
CA GLU A 20 9.47 12.33 -2.59
C GLU A 20 8.77 11.34 -3.52
N LEU A 21 7.44 11.29 -3.47
CA LEU A 21 6.66 10.40 -4.33
C LEU A 21 6.86 10.70 -5.82
N THR A 22 7.21 11.94 -6.16
CA THR A 22 7.49 12.42 -7.52
C THR A 22 8.67 11.73 -8.19
N ASP A 23 9.63 11.23 -7.41
CA ASP A 23 10.80 10.50 -7.91
C ASP A 23 10.51 9.02 -8.20
N GLU A 24 9.36 8.52 -7.74
CA GLU A 24 8.96 7.13 -7.90
C GLU A 24 8.25 6.89 -9.23
N VAL A 25 8.25 5.63 -9.67
CA VAL A 25 7.54 5.19 -10.87
C VAL A 25 6.58 4.05 -10.56
N CYS A 26 5.41 4.05 -11.19
CA CYS A 26 4.47 2.95 -11.13
C CYS A 26 5.13 1.69 -11.70
N PRO A 27 5.33 0.62 -10.90
CA PRO A 27 6.03 -0.58 -11.36
C PRO A 27 5.20 -1.45 -12.33
N ILE A 28 3.98 -1.02 -12.66
CA ILE A 28 3.06 -1.75 -13.54
C ILE A 28 3.02 -1.11 -14.93
N CYS A 29 2.83 0.21 -14.98
CA CYS A 29 2.67 0.95 -16.24
C CYS A 29 3.80 1.94 -16.54
N GLY A 30 4.75 2.12 -15.61
CA GLY A 30 5.87 3.04 -15.78
C GLY A 30 5.51 4.53 -15.66
N SER A 31 4.28 4.86 -15.25
CA SER A 31 3.89 6.25 -15.00
C SER A 31 4.72 6.88 -13.88
N THR A 32 5.00 8.16 -14.00
CA THR A 32 5.77 8.95 -13.04
C THR A 32 4.99 9.26 -11.75
N GLY A 33 5.72 9.72 -10.74
CA GLY A 33 5.22 9.94 -9.39
C GLY A 33 4.09 10.95 -9.24
N ASP A 34 3.96 11.89 -10.18
CA ASP A 34 2.81 12.82 -10.29
C ASP A 34 1.47 12.09 -10.53
N ARG A 35 1.53 10.83 -11.00
CA ARG A 35 0.38 9.94 -11.17
C ARG A 35 0.27 8.91 -10.06
N LEU A 36 1.00 9.05 -8.96
CA LEU A 36 0.92 8.21 -7.78
C LEU A 36 0.24 8.97 -6.64
N GLU A 37 -0.53 8.25 -5.83
CA GLU A 37 -1.22 8.77 -4.66
C GLU A 37 -0.98 7.82 -3.48
N VAL A 38 -0.45 8.34 -2.37
CA VAL A 38 -0.32 7.56 -1.13
C VAL A 38 -1.71 7.42 -0.51
N VAL A 39 -2.15 6.18 -0.32
CA VAL A 39 -3.45 5.86 0.28
C VAL A 39 -3.34 5.77 1.80
N ALA A 40 -2.41 4.95 2.28
CA ALA A 40 -2.18 4.71 3.70
C ALA A 40 -0.80 4.06 3.92
N PRO A 41 -0.18 4.21 5.10
CA PRO A 41 0.92 3.34 5.50
C PRO A 41 0.42 1.89 5.66
N VAL A 42 1.27 0.91 5.34
CA VAL A 42 0.90 -0.51 5.43
C VAL A 42 0.49 -0.90 6.85
N GLU A 43 1.13 -0.31 7.86
CA GLU A 43 0.90 -0.58 9.28
C GLU A 43 -0.55 -0.31 9.71
N GLU A 44 -1.20 0.69 9.13
CA GLU A 44 -2.60 1.03 9.42
C GLU A 44 -3.59 0.07 8.74
N MET A 45 -3.15 -0.66 7.71
CA MET A 45 -3.99 -1.62 6.99
C MET A 45 -3.85 -3.05 7.50
N LEU A 46 -2.87 -3.32 8.38
CA LEU A 46 -2.73 -4.63 8.99
C LEU A 46 -3.86 -4.85 10.00
N PRO A 47 -4.57 -6.00 9.94
CA PRO A 47 -5.56 -6.31 10.94
C PRO A 47 -4.89 -6.39 12.33
N ASP A 48 -5.59 -5.89 13.34
CA ASP A 48 -5.11 -5.93 14.72
C ASP A 48 -4.72 -7.37 15.09
N ARG A 49 -3.55 -7.55 15.70
CA ARG A 49 -3.06 -8.87 16.14
C ARG A 49 -4.05 -9.55 17.08
N GLY A 50 -4.79 -8.78 17.88
CA GLY A 50 -5.89 -9.27 18.72
C GLY A 50 -7.05 -9.84 17.91
N LEU A 51 -7.45 -9.18 16.83
CA LEU A 51 -8.47 -9.66 15.88
C LEU A 51 -8.04 -10.97 15.21
N ILE A 52 -6.77 -11.06 14.80
CA ILE A 52 -6.21 -12.31 14.23
C ILE A 52 -6.27 -13.44 15.26
N ALA A 53 -5.87 -13.17 16.52
CA ALA A 53 -5.88 -14.15 17.59
C ALA A 53 -7.31 -14.63 17.92
N GLU A 54 -8.28 -13.73 17.97
CA GLU A 54 -9.69 -14.08 18.18
C GLU A 54 -10.26 -14.91 17.02
N MET A 55 -9.93 -14.58 15.77
CA MET A 55 -10.37 -15.36 14.62
C MET A 55 -9.78 -16.77 14.63
N MET A 56 -8.49 -16.91 14.94
CA MET A 56 -7.84 -18.21 15.07
C MET A 56 -8.40 -19.04 16.23
N ALA A 57 -8.76 -18.40 17.34
CA ALA A 57 -9.40 -19.07 18.48
C ALA A 57 -10.83 -19.56 18.15
N LYS A 58 -11.56 -18.87 17.27
CA LYS A 58 -12.91 -19.24 16.82
C LYS A 58 -12.95 -20.34 15.75
N CYS A 59 -11.81 -20.69 15.14
CA CYS A 59 -11.68 -21.78 14.17
C CYS A 59 -11.25 -23.12 14.79
N ARG A 60 -11.32 -23.25 16.12
CA ARG A 60 -10.99 -24.47 16.88
C ARG A 60 -12.24 -25.07 17.51
#